data_AF-A0A3D4PGI8-F1
#
_entry.id   AF-A0A3D4PGI8-F1
#
_cell.length_a   1.000
_cell.length_b   1.000
_cell.length_c   1.000
_cell.angle_alpha   90.00
_cell.angle_beta   90.00
_cell.angle_gamma   90.00
#
_symmetry.space_group_name_H-M   'P 1'
#
loop_
_entity.id
_entity.type
_entity.pdbx_description
1 polymer ?
#
loop_
_entity_poly.entity_id
_entity_poly.type
_entity_poly.pdbx_seq_one_letter_code
_entity_poly.pdbx_strand_id
1 'polypeptide(L)'
;ATWALAGFRYPTDTFGGNVGDNGGFGMATRITKVLGDCKEGHGLFHLGGGYSFVDPANDLVQYQNQPEVFVGETGGAAQVPAGVPSNVPPFVNTGLIPTDNVNLFNVELAAAQGSFYAQSEAFYTVVNQNVGDTLTFSGAYAHAGYFLTGEKRVYNRKNGVFGRVKPNSNFGDCGGTGAW
;
A
#
# COMPACT_ATOMS: atom_id res chain seq x y z
N ALA A 1 -18.11 -0.84 12.25
CA ALA A 1 -17.61 -1.09 10.89
C ALA A 1 -17.39 0.26 10.22
N THR A 2 -16.42 0.37 9.31
CA THR A 2 -16.15 1.58 8.54
C THR A 2 -16.14 1.24 7.06
N TRP A 3 -16.52 2.19 6.22
CA TRP A 3 -16.53 2.02 4.77
C TRP A 3 -16.10 3.30 4.07
N ALA A 4 -15.63 3.17 2.83
CA ALA A 4 -15.29 4.29 1.95
C ALA A 4 -15.60 3.93 0.49
N LEU A 5 -15.94 4.94 -0.29
CA LEU A 5 -16.14 4.90 -1.74
C LEU A 5 -15.54 6.18 -2.32
N ALA A 6 -14.81 6.05 -3.43
CA ALA A 6 -14.26 7.17 -4.17
C ALA A 6 -14.37 6.91 -5.67
N GLY A 7 -14.60 7.98 -6.44
CA GLY A 7 -14.43 8.00 -7.90
C GLY A 7 -13.36 9.02 -8.27
N PHE A 8 -12.55 8.72 -9.28
CA PHE A 8 -11.40 9.54 -9.67
C PHE A 8 -11.09 9.44 -11.16
N ARG A 9 -10.24 10.34 -11.65
CA ARG A 9 -9.66 10.30 -13.01
C ARG A 9 -8.39 9.45 -13.02
N TYR A 10 -8.15 8.72 -14.12
CA TYR A 10 -6.94 7.90 -14.27
C TYR A 10 -6.52 7.73 -15.74
N PRO A 11 -5.21 7.71 -16.07
CA PRO A 11 -4.10 8.13 -15.22
C PRO A 11 -4.00 9.67 -15.17
N THR A 12 -3.57 10.25 -14.05
CA THR A 12 -3.33 11.70 -13.97
C THR A 12 -1.87 12.01 -13.74
N ASP A 13 -1.37 13.09 -14.35
CA ASP A 13 -0.06 13.65 -14.02
C ASP A 13 -0.07 14.39 -12.66
N THR A 14 1.07 14.98 -12.28
CA THR A 14 1.23 15.73 -11.02
C THR A 14 0.34 16.98 -10.91
N PHE A 15 -0.19 17.47 -12.02
CA PHE A 15 -1.11 18.61 -12.07
C PHE A 15 -2.57 18.17 -12.25
N GLY A 16 -2.84 16.85 -12.23
CA GLY A 16 -4.18 16.31 -12.46
C GLY A 16 -4.58 16.24 -13.94
N GLY A 17 -3.64 16.49 -14.85
CA GLY A 17 -3.84 16.39 -16.30
C GLY A 17 -3.97 14.94 -16.74
N ASN A 18 -4.88 14.68 -17.68
CA ASN A 18 -5.10 13.37 -18.27
C ASN A 18 -5.16 13.55 -19.80
N VAL A 19 -4.52 12.64 -20.54
CA VAL A 19 -4.50 12.65 -22.01
C VAL A 19 -5.14 11.36 -22.48
N GLY A 20 -6.23 11.50 -23.21
CA GLY A 20 -7.07 10.41 -23.67
C GLY A 20 -8.47 10.91 -24.00
N ASP A 21 -9.14 10.25 -24.93
CA ASP A 21 -10.49 10.57 -25.40
C ASP A 21 -11.51 9.45 -25.13
N ASN A 22 -11.05 8.28 -24.69
CA ASN A 22 -11.86 7.14 -24.30
C ASN A 22 -11.51 6.72 -22.85
N GLY A 23 -12.51 6.39 -22.04
CA GLY A 23 -12.29 5.97 -20.66
C GLY A 23 -11.81 7.10 -19.73
N GLY A 24 -10.86 6.77 -18.86
CA GLY A 24 -10.14 7.75 -18.05
C GLY A 24 -10.67 7.97 -16.63
N PHE A 25 -11.27 6.94 -16.05
CA PHE A 25 -11.89 7.01 -14.73
C PHE A 25 -11.60 5.74 -13.93
N GLY A 26 -11.75 5.86 -12.63
CA GLY A 26 -11.70 4.73 -11.73
C GLY A 26 -12.59 4.94 -10.52
N MET A 27 -12.80 3.85 -9.81
CA MET A 27 -13.41 3.88 -8.49
C MET A 27 -12.66 2.98 -7.54
N ALA A 28 -12.73 3.28 -6.25
CA ALA A 28 -12.21 2.44 -5.20
C ALA A 28 -13.21 2.36 -4.04
N THR A 29 -13.29 1.17 -3.44
CA THR A 29 -14.13 0.86 -2.29
C THR A 29 -13.33 0.17 -1.21
N ARG A 30 -13.71 0.38 0.05
CA ARG A 30 -13.14 -0.32 1.19
C ARG A 30 -14.19 -0.52 2.27
N ILE A 31 -14.22 -1.70 2.89
CA ILE A 31 -15.08 -2.02 4.02
C ILE A 31 -14.22 -2.73 5.07
N THR A 32 -14.36 -2.31 6.33
CA THR A 32 -13.62 -2.95 7.43
C THR A 32 -14.44 -3.09 8.71
N LYS A 33 -14.04 -4.05 9.53
CA LYS A 33 -14.68 -4.37 10.80
C LYS A 33 -13.65 -4.86 11.81
N VAL A 34 -13.81 -4.40 13.05
CA VAL A 34 -13.13 -5.01 14.21
C VAL A 34 -14.04 -6.12 14.74
N LEU A 35 -13.52 -7.34 14.78
CA LEU A 35 -14.26 -8.56 15.13
C LEU A 35 -14.09 -8.97 16.60
N GLY A 36 -13.06 -8.46 17.28
CA GLY A 36 -12.82 -8.71 18.70
C GLY A 36 -12.15 -7.51 19.36
N ASP A 37 -12.65 -7.13 20.54
CA ASP A 37 -12.13 -6.06 21.38
C ASP A 37 -12.19 -6.54 22.84
N CYS A 38 -11.09 -7.12 23.31
CA CYS A 38 -10.97 -7.46 24.73
C CYS A 38 -10.86 -6.15 25.52
N LYS A 39 -11.66 -6.02 26.59
CA LYS A 39 -11.64 -4.85 27.48
C LYS A 39 -10.20 -4.48 27.85
N GLU A 40 -9.93 -3.18 27.99
CA GLU A 40 -8.61 -2.60 28.33
C GLU A 40 -7.53 -2.68 27.22
N GLY A 41 -7.91 -2.97 25.98
CA GLY A 41 -6.99 -2.92 24.83
C GLY A 41 -5.99 -4.09 24.82
N HIS A 42 -6.40 -5.23 25.38
CA HIS A 42 -5.67 -6.49 25.38
C HIS A 42 -6.19 -7.43 24.29
N GLY A 43 -6.46 -6.92 23.09
CA GLY A 43 -6.87 -7.77 21.97
C GLY A 43 -7.75 -7.02 20.98
N LEU A 44 -7.22 -6.80 19.79
CA LEU A 44 -7.89 -6.24 18.62
C LEU A 44 -7.74 -7.24 17.49
N PHE A 45 -8.83 -7.54 16.78
CA PHE A 45 -8.77 -8.22 15.49
C PHE A 45 -9.57 -7.45 14.44
N HIS A 46 -8.91 -7.11 13.34
CA HIS A 46 -9.43 -6.37 12.20
C HIS A 46 -9.50 -7.28 10.99
N LEU A 47 -10.61 -7.15 10.26
CA LEU A 47 -10.80 -7.70 8.94
C LEU A 47 -11.28 -6.58 8.01
N GLY A 48 -10.68 -6.50 6.83
CA GLY A 48 -11.04 -5.55 5.80
C GLY A 48 -10.97 -6.17 4.42
N GLY A 49 -11.56 -5.46 3.47
CA GLY A 49 -11.42 -5.76 2.06
C GLY A 49 -11.91 -4.61 1.20
N GLY A 50 -11.57 -4.68 -0.06
CA GLY A 50 -11.84 -3.61 -1.01
C GLY A 50 -11.78 -4.07 -2.44
N TYR A 51 -12.27 -3.19 -3.29
CA TYR A 51 -12.33 -3.38 -4.73
C TYR A 51 -12.09 -2.04 -5.42
N SER A 52 -11.26 -2.07 -6.46
CA SER A 52 -10.95 -0.95 -7.32
C SER A 52 -11.15 -1.33 -8.78
N PHE A 53 -11.76 -0.43 -9.54
CA PHE A 53 -11.91 -0.55 -10.99
C PHE A 53 -11.23 0.65 -11.64
N VAL A 54 -10.52 0.42 -12.74
CA VAL A 54 -9.87 1.47 -13.52
C VAL A 54 -10.03 1.20 -15.01
N ASP A 55 -10.49 2.20 -15.74
CA ASP A 55 -10.51 2.28 -17.20
C ASP A 55 -9.53 3.41 -17.60
N PRO A 56 -8.32 3.07 -18.10
CA PRO A 56 -7.27 4.03 -18.36
C PRO A 56 -7.53 4.87 -19.61
N ALA A 57 -7.39 6.19 -19.52
CA ALA A 57 -7.72 7.09 -20.64
C ALA A 57 -6.90 6.86 -21.92
N ASN A 58 -5.74 6.24 -21.78
CA ASN A 58 -4.78 5.99 -22.85
C ASN A 58 -4.70 4.50 -23.21
N ASP A 59 -5.64 3.67 -22.74
CA ASP A 59 -5.70 2.23 -22.96
C ASP A 59 -4.41 1.49 -22.54
N LEU A 60 -3.69 2.01 -21.54
CA LEU A 60 -2.39 1.49 -21.13
C LEU A 60 -2.26 1.44 -19.61
N VAL A 61 -1.69 0.36 -19.11
CA VAL A 61 -1.23 0.23 -17.72
C VAL A 61 0.17 -0.37 -17.66
N GLN A 62 0.88 -0.12 -16.57
CA GLN A 62 2.20 -0.69 -16.33
C GLN A 62 2.36 -0.96 -14.85
N TYR A 63 2.86 -2.15 -14.50
CA TYR A 63 3.21 -2.49 -13.13
C TYR A 63 4.72 -2.45 -12.99
N GLN A 64 5.20 -1.56 -12.11
CA GLN A 64 6.61 -1.46 -11.75
C GLN A 64 6.76 -1.57 -10.23
N ASN A 65 7.78 -2.28 -9.78
CA ASN A 65 8.10 -2.38 -8.36
C ASN A 65 9.60 -2.09 -8.16
N GLN A 66 9.90 -1.16 -7.25
CA GLN A 66 11.26 -0.81 -6.89
C GLN A 66 11.74 -1.71 -5.75
N PRO A 67 13.00 -2.17 -5.78
CA PRO A 67 13.56 -2.90 -4.64
C PRO A 67 13.68 -1.98 -3.41
N GLU A 68 13.70 -2.60 -2.22
CA GLU A 68 13.85 -1.91 -0.93
C GLU A 68 15.24 -1.29 -0.73
N VAL A 69 16.18 -1.63 -1.61
CA VAL A 69 17.50 -1.00 -1.71
C VAL A 69 17.47 -0.02 -2.87
N PHE A 70 17.44 1.27 -2.55
CA PHE A 70 17.53 2.35 -3.53
C PHE A 70 18.91 3.01 -3.43
N VAL A 71 19.76 2.72 -4.40
CA VAL A 71 21.10 3.33 -4.52
C VAL A 71 21.18 4.02 -5.88
N GLY A 72 21.69 5.25 -5.87
CA GLY A 72 21.99 6.02 -7.07
C GLY A 72 23.47 6.38 -7.10
N GLU A 73 24.04 6.43 -8.29
CA GLU A 73 25.41 6.86 -8.51
C GLU A 73 25.57 8.37 -8.29
N THR A 74 26.64 8.75 -7.58
CA THR A 74 26.94 10.17 -7.34
C THR A 74 27.53 10.80 -8.59
N GLY A 75 26.93 11.91 -9.06
CA GLY A 75 27.32 12.60 -10.28
C GLY A 75 26.22 12.58 -11.35
N GLY A 76 25.37 11.55 -11.36
CA GLY A 76 24.31 11.39 -12.35
C GLY A 76 24.80 10.78 -13.67
N ALA A 77 23.91 10.72 -14.66
CA ALA A 77 24.15 9.97 -15.90
C ALA A 77 25.37 10.45 -16.72
N ALA A 78 25.88 11.67 -16.50
CA ALA A 78 27.04 12.19 -17.22
C ALA A 78 28.39 11.65 -16.72
N GLN A 79 28.40 10.97 -15.57
CA GLN A 79 29.59 10.46 -14.88
C GLN A 79 29.57 8.92 -14.81
N VAL A 80 28.47 8.31 -15.28
CA VAL A 80 28.30 6.86 -15.35
C VAL A 80 28.65 6.41 -16.78
N PRO A 81 29.48 5.36 -16.96
CA PRO A 81 29.79 4.85 -18.28
C PRO A 81 28.55 4.53 -19.10
N ALA A 82 28.61 4.78 -20.41
CA ALA A 82 27.51 4.50 -21.31
C ALA A 82 27.07 3.02 -21.22
N GLY A 83 25.78 2.79 -20.98
CA GLY A 83 25.20 1.45 -20.82
C GLY A 83 25.16 0.93 -19.39
N VAL A 84 25.72 1.65 -18.41
CA VAL A 84 25.58 1.32 -16.99
C VAL A 84 24.40 2.11 -16.39
N PRO A 85 23.42 1.47 -15.73
CA PRO A 85 22.33 2.17 -15.06
C PRO A 85 22.87 3.06 -13.93
N SER A 86 22.45 4.33 -13.90
CA SER A 86 22.84 5.28 -12.83
C SER A 86 22.07 5.08 -11.52
N ASN A 87 21.01 4.26 -11.53
CA ASN A 87 20.21 3.91 -10.37
C ASN A 87 19.89 2.41 -10.43
N VAL A 88 19.55 1.82 -9.28
CA VAL A 88 19.03 0.46 -9.23
C VAL A 88 17.77 0.37 -10.12
N PRO A 89 17.75 -0.52 -11.14
CA PRO A 89 16.59 -0.68 -12.01
C PRO A 89 15.39 -1.25 -11.22
N PRO A 90 14.15 -1.05 -11.70
CA PRO A 90 13.00 -1.68 -11.08
C PRO A 90 13.17 -3.20 -11.07
N PHE A 91 12.84 -3.83 -9.95
CA PHE A 91 12.95 -5.29 -9.79
C PHE A 91 11.88 -6.01 -10.62
N VAL A 92 10.70 -5.39 -10.75
CA VAL A 92 9.62 -5.84 -11.63
C VAL A 92 9.25 -4.69 -12.55
N ASN A 93 9.11 -4.98 -13.84
CA ASN A 93 8.54 -4.08 -14.83
C ASN A 93 7.87 -4.90 -15.93
N THR A 94 6.55 -4.76 -16.07
CA THR A 94 5.78 -5.48 -17.11
C THR A 94 5.94 -4.89 -18.51
N GLY A 95 6.52 -3.70 -18.63
CA GLY A 95 6.31 -2.83 -19.78
C GLY A 95 4.87 -2.33 -19.84
N LEU A 96 4.58 -1.54 -20.88
CA LEU A 96 3.24 -1.04 -21.15
C LEU A 96 2.34 -2.20 -21.64
N ILE A 97 1.19 -2.37 -21.00
CA ILE A 97 0.19 -3.37 -21.33
C ILE A 97 -1.03 -2.66 -21.94
N PRO A 98 -1.39 -2.92 -23.21
CA PRO A 98 -2.66 -2.47 -23.80
C PRO A 98 -3.84 -3.01 -22.99
N THR A 99 -4.62 -2.14 -22.34
CA THR A 99 -5.62 -2.50 -21.33
C THR A 99 -6.92 -1.71 -21.46
N ASP A 100 -8.04 -2.43 -21.56
CA ASP A 100 -9.38 -1.84 -21.59
C ASP A 100 -9.79 -1.47 -20.16
N ASN A 101 -9.53 -2.37 -19.21
CA ASN A 101 -9.81 -2.11 -17.81
C ASN A 101 -9.05 -3.04 -16.85
N VAL A 102 -8.97 -2.60 -15.60
CA VAL A 102 -8.36 -3.31 -14.49
C VAL A 102 -9.36 -3.45 -13.35
N ASN A 103 -9.43 -4.66 -12.80
CA ASN A 103 -10.17 -4.99 -11.58
C ASN A 103 -9.17 -5.41 -10.51
N LEU A 104 -9.13 -4.72 -9.38
CA LEU A 104 -8.26 -5.04 -8.25
C LEU A 104 -9.09 -5.34 -7.01
N PHE A 105 -8.79 -6.46 -6.37
CA PHE A 105 -9.42 -6.90 -5.13
C PHE A 105 -8.35 -6.96 -4.03
N ASN A 106 -8.72 -6.55 -2.81
CA ASN A 106 -7.83 -6.69 -1.66
C ASN A 106 -8.54 -7.26 -0.43
N VAL A 107 -7.77 -7.93 0.42
CA VAL A 107 -8.18 -8.39 1.76
C VAL A 107 -7.13 -7.93 2.75
N GLU A 108 -7.60 -7.46 3.91
CA GLU A 108 -6.78 -6.86 4.97
C GLU A 108 -7.03 -7.60 6.29
N LEU A 109 -5.96 -7.92 7.00
CA LEU A 109 -6.01 -8.44 8.36
C LEU A 109 -5.12 -7.60 9.26
N ALA A 110 -5.57 -7.33 10.48
CA ALA A 110 -4.69 -6.77 11.50
C ALA A 110 -5.05 -7.27 12.89
N ALA A 111 -4.06 -7.41 13.75
CA ALA A 111 -4.23 -7.81 15.12
C ALA A 111 -3.32 -7.01 16.05
N ALA A 112 -3.77 -6.75 17.27
CA ALA A 112 -2.93 -6.17 18.31
C ALA A 112 -3.27 -6.74 19.68
N GLN A 113 -2.25 -7.09 20.45
CA GLN A 113 -2.35 -7.68 21.78
C GLN A 113 -1.25 -7.10 22.66
N GLY A 114 -1.59 -6.10 23.49
CA GLY A 114 -0.59 -5.38 24.28
C GLY A 114 0.47 -4.74 23.39
N SER A 115 1.74 -5.09 23.62
CA SER A 115 2.88 -4.60 22.83
C SER A 115 3.02 -5.25 21.45
N PHE A 116 2.42 -6.41 21.25
CA PHE A 116 2.48 -7.10 19.97
C PHE A 116 1.43 -6.55 19.01
N TYR A 117 1.79 -6.39 17.74
CA TYR A 117 0.86 -6.11 16.67
C TYR A 117 1.31 -6.78 15.38
N ALA A 118 0.35 -7.07 14.52
CA ALA A 118 0.59 -7.58 13.18
C ALA A 118 -0.47 -7.04 12.20
N GLN A 119 -0.10 -6.96 10.93
CA GLN A 119 -0.98 -6.65 9.81
C GLN A 119 -0.53 -7.40 8.57
N SER A 120 -1.46 -7.71 7.69
CA SER A 120 -1.19 -8.28 6.38
C SER A 120 -2.24 -7.84 5.38
N GLU A 121 -1.84 -7.79 4.12
CA GLU A 121 -2.74 -7.56 3.00
C GLU A 121 -2.41 -8.50 1.85
N ALA A 122 -3.44 -8.87 1.10
CA ALA A 122 -3.32 -9.64 -0.12
C ALA A 122 -4.13 -8.97 -1.23
N PHE A 123 -3.59 -9.00 -2.44
CA PHE A 123 -4.11 -8.34 -3.63
C PHE A 123 -4.25 -9.34 -4.77
N TYR A 124 -5.32 -9.19 -5.54
CA TYR A 124 -5.54 -9.92 -6.78
C TYR A 124 -6.05 -8.95 -7.84
N THR A 125 -5.33 -8.86 -8.95
CA THR A 125 -5.60 -7.91 -10.02
C THR A 125 -5.86 -8.67 -11.31
N VAL A 126 -6.94 -8.32 -11.98
CA VAL A 126 -7.34 -8.84 -13.29
C VAL A 126 -7.24 -7.70 -14.29
N VAL A 127 -6.42 -7.87 -15.33
CA VAL A 127 -6.16 -6.90 -16.38
C VAL A 127 -6.76 -7.43 -17.67
N ASN A 128 -7.81 -6.77 -18.16
CA ASN A 128 -8.43 -7.09 -19.43
C ASN A 128 -7.70 -6.32 -20.52
N GLN A 129 -6.94 -7.04 -21.35
CA GLN A 129 -6.16 -6.43 -22.43
C GLN A 129 -7.04 -6.11 -23.64
N ASN A 130 -6.78 -5.01 -24.34
CA ASN A 130 -7.43 -4.72 -25.64
C ASN A 130 -6.99 -5.73 -26.70
N VAL A 131 -5.76 -6.25 -26.54
CA VAL A 131 -5.14 -7.22 -27.44
C VAL A 131 -4.49 -8.32 -26.62
N GLY A 132 -5.02 -9.54 -26.74
CA GLY A 132 -4.51 -10.73 -26.04
C GLY A 132 -5.43 -11.21 -24.92
N ASP A 133 -4.97 -12.21 -24.18
CA ASP A 133 -5.75 -12.83 -23.10
C ASP A 133 -5.77 -11.97 -21.83
N THR A 134 -6.77 -12.17 -20.98
CA THR A 134 -6.80 -11.55 -19.64
C THR A 134 -5.55 -11.95 -18.83
N LEU A 135 -4.88 -10.97 -18.23
CA LEU A 135 -3.76 -11.19 -17.33
C LEU A 135 -4.19 -11.10 -15.86
N THR A 136 -3.51 -11.83 -15.00
CA THR A 136 -3.76 -11.78 -13.56
C THR A 136 -2.47 -11.61 -12.78
N PHE A 137 -2.48 -10.71 -11.80
CA PHE A 137 -1.36 -10.46 -10.89
C PHE A 137 -1.82 -10.64 -9.45
N SER A 138 -0.97 -11.22 -8.61
CA SER A 138 -1.23 -11.40 -7.19
C SER A 138 -0.03 -10.98 -6.35
N GLY A 139 -0.30 -10.42 -5.19
CA GLY A 139 0.74 -10.05 -4.23
C GLY A 139 0.22 -10.08 -2.81
N ALA A 140 1.09 -10.30 -1.84
CA ALA A 140 0.72 -10.25 -0.43
C ALA A 140 1.91 -9.81 0.42
N TYR A 141 1.64 -9.22 1.57
CA TYR A 141 2.64 -8.92 2.58
C TYR A 141 2.12 -9.24 3.97
N ALA A 142 3.05 -9.48 4.90
CA ALA A 142 2.77 -9.54 6.32
C ALA A 142 3.84 -8.76 7.09
N HIS A 143 3.42 -8.07 8.14
CA HIS A 143 4.28 -7.28 9.02
C HIS A 143 3.84 -7.52 10.46
N ALA A 144 4.80 -7.80 11.33
CA ALA A 144 4.58 -7.87 12.77
C ALA A 144 5.64 -7.06 13.51
N GLY A 145 5.28 -6.57 14.68
CA GLY A 145 6.17 -5.84 15.56
C GLY A 145 5.81 -5.98 17.03
N TYR A 146 6.77 -5.65 17.88
CA TYR A 146 6.63 -5.72 19.33
C TYR A 146 7.31 -4.51 19.99
N PHE A 147 6.59 -3.80 20.86
CA PHE A 147 7.17 -2.71 21.65
C PHE A 147 7.87 -3.24 22.91
N LEU A 148 9.21 -3.19 22.92
CA LEU A 148 10.04 -3.63 24.03
C LEU A 148 9.78 -2.84 25.33
N THR A 149 9.33 -1.59 25.19
CA THR A 149 9.04 -0.62 26.25
C THR A 149 7.59 -0.65 26.75
N GLY A 150 6.78 -1.59 26.25
CA GLY A 150 5.43 -1.82 26.76
C GLY A 150 4.33 -0.95 26.14
N GLU A 151 4.65 -0.08 25.18
CA GLU A 151 3.65 0.70 24.45
C GLU A 151 2.70 -0.20 23.66
N LYS A 152 1.53 0.34 23.34
CA LYS A 152 0.52 -0.34 22.54
C LYS A 152 0.34 0.41 21.22
N ARG A 153 0.13 -0.34 20.12
CA ARG A 153 -0.26 0.23 18.82
C ARG A 153 -1.71 0.70 18.92
N VAL A 154 -1.95 2.01 19.05
CA VAL A 154 -3.31 2.56 19.13
C VAL A 154 -4.07 2.28 17.84
N TYR A 155 -5.36 1.94 17.95
CA TYR A 155 -6.23 1.69 16.80
C TYR A 155 -7.31 2.77 16.66
N ASN A 156 -7.33 3.45 15.50
CA ASN A 156 -8.35 4.43 15.17
C ASN A 156 -9.57 3.73 14.57
N ARG A 157 -10.60 3.51 15.40
CA ARG A 157 -11.85 2.85 15.01
C ARG A 157 -12.68 3.64 14.00
N LYS A 158 -12.56 4.97 13.97
CA LYS A 158 -13.31 5.82 13.03
C LYS A 158 -12.80 5.65 11.59
N ASN A 159 -11.49 5.45 11.44
CA ASN A 159 -10.84 5.34 10.13
C ASN A 159 -10.45 3.89 9.77
N GLY A 160 -10.55 2.96 10.71
CA GLY A 160 -10.22 1.56 10.47
C GLY A 160 -8.72 1.32 10.24
N VAL A 161 -7.85 2.02 10.98
CA VAL A 161 -6.38 1.98 10.79
C VAL A 161 -5.63 2.00 12.12
N PHE A 162 -4.40 1.46 12.14
CA PHE A 162 -3.46 1.73 13.23
C PHE A 162 -3.05 3.21 13.24
N GLY A 163 -2.94 3.76 14.43
CA GLY A 163 -2.51 5.12 14.69
C GLY A 163 -1.05 5.22 15.10
N ARG A 164 -0.68 6.41 15.54
CA ARG A 164 0.64 6.71 16.09
C ARG A 164 0.85 6.01 17.43
N VAL A 165 2.09 5.66 17.72
CA VAL A 165 2.53 5.16 19.03
C VAL A 165 2.78 6.38 19.92
N LYS A 166 2.35 6.31 21.18
CA LYS A 166 2.68 7.29 22.21
C LYS A 166 3.65 6.63 23.19
N PRO A 167 4.90 7.09 23.30
CA PRO A 167 5.86 6.57 24.28
C PRO A 167 5.29 6.65 25.70
N ASN A 168 5.56 5.62 26.51
CA ASN A 168 5.14 5.61 27.91
C ASN A 168 5.98 6.57 28.77
N SER A 169 7.26 6.72 28.44
CA SER A 169 8.21 7.63 29.08
C SER A 169 9.26 8.11 28.08
N ASN A 170 9.96 9.19 28.42
CA ASN A 170 11.08 9.67 27.62
C ASN A 170 12.29 8.72 27.74
N PHE A 171 13.12 8.64 26.69
CA PHE A 171 14.40 7.94 26.78
C PHE A 171 15.32 8.62 27.80
N GLY A 172 15.91 7.84 28.72
CA GLY A 172 16.84 8.34 29.74
C GLY A 172 16.18 8.95 30.98
N ASP A 173 14.86 9.11 31.01
CA ASP A 173 14.15 9.57 32.20
C ASP A 173 14.33 8.54 33.34
N CYS A 174 14.98 8.97 34.43
CA CYS A 174 15.49 8.09 35.49
C CYS A 174 16.29 6.86 35.01
N GLY A 175 16.95 6.93 33.85
CA GLY A 175 17.67 5.80 33.24
C GLY A 175 16.79 4.81 32.46
N GLY A 176 15.54 5.17 32.16
CA GLY A 176 14.58 4.33 31.45
C GLY A 176 14.86 4.18 29.95
N THR A 177 14.31 3.10 29.36
CA THR A 177 14.51 2.69 27.97
C THR A 177 13.52 3.31 26.98
N GLY A 178 12.83 4.41 27.35
CA GLY A 178 11.74 5.04 26.58
C GLY A 178 12.13 5.57 25.19
N ALA A 179 11.33 6.46 24.62
CA ALA A 179 11.61 7.07 23.30
C ALA A 179 11.66 8.60 23.38
N TRP A 180 12.21 9.26 22.35
CA TRP A 180 12.38 10.72 22.26
C TRP A 180 11.42 11.34 21.24
#